data_AF-A0A838FIE9-F1
#
_entry.id   AF-A0A838FIE9-F1
#
_cell.length_a   1.000
_cell.length_b   1.000
_cell.length_c   1.000
_cell.angle_alpha   90.00
_cell.angle_beta   90.00
_cell.angle_gamma   90.00
#
_symmetry.space_group_name_H-M   'P 1'
#
loop_
_entity.id
_entity.type
_entity.pdbx_description
1 polymer ?
#
loop_
_entity_poly.entity_id
_entity_poly.type
_entity_poly.pdbx_seq_one_letter_code
_entity_poly.pdbx_strand_id
1 'polypeptide(L)'
;MRKRLKISKGGQVSVPAEVRYRWGTSTVIAEDEGERLVLRPAPDDPIDAVMGIFAPAASAMTTDEAFRLYREEEREAEERKSGR
;
A
#
# COMPACT_ATOMS: atom_id res chain seq x y z
N MET A 1 -10.27 1.22 -24.56
CA MET A 1 -11.74 1.29 -24.71
C MET A 1 -12.20 2.73 -24.52
N ARG A 2 -13.05 3.28 -25.40
CA ARG A 2 -13.72 4.58 -25.19
C ARG A 2 -15.22 4.33 -25.13
N LYS A 3 -15.84 4.55 -23.97
CA LYS A 3 -17.27 4.32 -23.72
C LYS A 3 -17.89 5.56 -23.08
N ARG A 4 -19.02 6.02 -23.60
CA ARG A 4 -19.82 7.09 -22.98
C ARG A 4 -20.61 6.48 -21.81
N LEU A 5 -20.48 7.07 -20.64
CA LEU A 5 -21.20 6.66 -19.43
C LEU A 5 -22.15 7.78 -19.01
N LYS A 6 -23.26 7.40 -18.40
CA LYS A 6 -24.23 8.33 -17.85
C LYS A 6 -23.93 8.55 -16.37
N ILE A 7 -24.01 9.79 -15.93
CA ILE A 7 -24.03 10.13 -14.50
C ILE A 7 -25.45 9.82 -13.99
N SER A 8 -25.54 8.99 -12.95
CA SER A 8 -26.81 8.66 -12.31
C SER A 8 -27.46 9.91 -11.71
N LYS A 9 -28.74 9.85 -11.34
CA LYS A 9 -29.40 10.98 -10.65
C LYS A 9 -28.71 11.35 -9.33
N GLY A 10 -28.03 10.39 -8.69
CA GLY A 10 -27.25 10.60 -7.48
C GLY A 10 -25.80 11.03 -7.74
N GLY A 11 -25.41 11.38 -8.97
CA GLY A 11 -24.07 11.87 -9.27
C GLY A 11 -23.00 10.78 -9.49
N GLN A 12 -23.39 9.51 -9.62
CA GLN A 12 -22.42 8.40 -9.71
C GLN A 12 -22.14 8.01 -11.17
N VAL A 13 -20.93 7.49 -11.41
CA VAL A 13 -20.55 6.86 -12.69
C VAL A 13 -20.11 5.42 -12.43
N SER A 14 -20.69 4.48 -13.17
CA SER A 14 -20.31 3.06 -13.04
C SER A 14 -19.02 2.74 -13.78
N VAL A 15 -18.01 2.24 -13.07
CA VAL A 15 -16.78 1.72 -13.68
C VAL A 15 -17.09 0.43 -14.47
N PRO A 16 -16.73 0.32 -15.76
CA PRO A 16 -17.00 -0.88 -16.57
C PRO A 16 -16.41 -2.16 -15.97
N ALA A 17 -17.09 -3.30 -16.18
CA ALA A 17 -16.71 -4.58 -15.59
C ALA A 17 -15.25 -4.99 -15.88
N GLU A 18 -14.80 -4.86 -17.14
CA GLU A 18 -13.41 -5.13 -17.52
C GLU A 18 -12.38 -4.30 -16.74
N VAL A 19 -12.73 -3.06 -16.37
CA VAL A 19 -11.85 -2.18 -15.59
C VAL A 19 -11.85 -2.62 -14.13
N ARG A 20 -13.02 -2.96 -13.56
CA ARG A 20 -13.13 -3.48 -12.19
C ARG A 20 -12.37 -4.79 -12.01
N TYR A 21 -12.50 -5.73 -12.94
CA TYR A 21 -11.75 -6.99 -12.89
C TYR A 21 -10.24 -6.77 -12.96
N ARG A 22 -9.78 -5.83 -13.81
CA ARG A 22 -8.36 -5.49 -13.89
C ARG A 22 -7.85 -4.81 -12.62
N TRP A 23 -8.66 -3.98 -11.98
CA TRP A 23 -8.26 -3.27 -10.77
C TRP A 23 -8.31 -4.13 -9.51
N GLY A 24 -9.24 -5.10 -9.44
CA GLY A 24 -9.31 -6.04 -8.32
C GLY A 24 -9.59 -5.40 -6.96
N THR A 25 -10.09 -4.16 -6.94
CA THR A 25 -10.41 -3.39 -5.73
C THR A 25 -11.77 -2.72 -5.87
N SER A 26 -12.43 -2.51 -4.73
CA SER A 26 -13.67 -1.72 -4.65
C SER A 26 -13.42 -0.23 -4.43
N THR A 27 -12.20 0.14 -4.04
CA THR A 27 -11.81 1.49 -3.64
C THR A 27 -10.95 2.17 -4.71
N VAL A 28 -11.17 3.47 -4.92
CA VAL A 28 -10.40 4.29 -5.85
C VAL A 28 -9.99 5.61 -5.21
N ILE A 29 -8.84 6.12 -5.61
CA ILE A 29 -8.45 7.51 -5.38
C ILE A 29 -9.00 8.33 -6.54
N ALA A 30 -9.69 9.42 -6.23
CA ALA A 30 -10.21 10.37 -7.19
C ALA A 30 -9.44 11.69 -7.09
N GLU A 31 -8.82 12.10 -8.18
CA GLU A 31 -8.09 13.37 -8.28
C GLU A 31 -8.82 14.30 -9.25
N ASP A 32 -9.15 15.48 -8.74
CA ASP A 32 -9.78 16.53 -9.53
C ASP A 32 -8.70 17.41 -10.18
N GLU A 33 -8.67 17.42 -11.50
CA GLU A 33 -7.79 18.25 -12.31
C GLU A 33 -8.58 19.34 -13.06
N GLY A 34 -9.77 19.70 -12.56
CA GLY A 34 -10.66 20.75 -13.08
C GLY A 34 -11.48 20.31 -14.30
N GLU A 35 -10.81 20.01 -15.41
CA GLU A 35 -11.49 19.56 -16.64
C GLU A 35 -11.73 18.05 -16.69
N ARG A 36 -11.07 17.29 -15.80
CA ARG A 36 -11.16 15.84 -15.73
C ARG A 36 -11.00 15.33 -14.30
N LEU A 37 -11.68 14.22 -14.02
CA LEU A 37 -11.49 13.44 -12.82
C LEU A 37 -10.63 12.22 -13.16
N VAL A 38 -9.47 12.08 -12.52
CA VAL A 38 -8.59 10.93 -12.68
C VAL A 38 -8.86 9.93 -11.57
N LEU A 39 -9.21 8.71 -11.94
CA LEU A 39 -9.43 7.62 -10.99
C LEU A 39 -8.28 6.62 -11.07
N ARG A 40 -7.74 6.26 -9.91
CA ARG A 40 -6.72 5.21 -9.76
C ARG A 40 -7.18 4.17 -8.75
N PRO A 41 -6.89 2.87 -8.96
CA PRO A 41 -7.22 1.84 -7.98
C PRO A 41 -6.49 2.13 -6.67
N ALA A 42 -7.19 1.96 -5.55
CA ALA A 42 -6.62 2.04 -4.22
C ALA A 42 -6.77 0.66 -3.55
N PRO A 43 -5.79 0.19 -2.78
CA PRO A 43 -5.99 -1.03 -2.01
C PRO A 43 -7.14 -0.87 -1.02
N ASP A 44 -7.99 -1.90 -0.90
CA ASP A 44 -9.11 -1.90 0.07
C ASP A 44 -8.58 -1.94 1.52
N ASP A 45 -7.42 -2.57 1.73
CA ASP A 45 -6.64 -2.49 2.97
C ASP A 45 -5.23 -1.92 2.67
N PRO A 46 -4.96 -0.67 3.05
CA PRO A 46 -3.67 -0.05 2.80
C PRO A 46 -2.53 -0.67 3.62
N ILE A 47 -2.81 -1.26 4.78
CA ILE A 47 -1.80 -1.90 5.65
C ILE A 47 -1.42 -3.24 5.04
N ASP A 48 -2.39 -4.08 4.68
CA ASP A 48 -2.13 -5.38 4.04
C ASP A 48 -1.39 -5.22 2.70
N ALA A 49 -1.69 -4.16 1.94
CA ALA A 49 -0.98 -3.87 0.70
C ALA A 49 0.51 -3.54 0.93
N VAL A 50 0.82 -2.76 1.97
CA VAL A 50 2.21 -2.44 2.35
C VAL A 50 2.90 -3.69 2.89
N MET A 51 2.24 -4.45 3.78
CA MET A 51 2.76 -5.70 4.31
C MET A 51 3.06 -6.71 3.19
N GLY A 52 2.21 -6.80 2.16
CA GLY A 52 2.42 -7.65 0.99
C GLY A 52 3.66 -7.27 0.17
N ILE A 53 3.93 -5.97 -0.01
CA ILE A 53 5.15 -5.48 -0.67
C ILE A 53 6.39 -5.89 0.13
N PHE A 54 6.31 -5.80 1.46
CA PHE A 54 7.39 -6.20 2.35
C PHE A 54 7.39 -7.70 2.67
N ALA A 55 6.42 -8.50 2.22
CA ALA A 55 6.34 -9.92 2.58
C ALA A 55 7.62 -10.71 2.27
N PRO A 56 8.34 -10.48 1.15
CA PRO A 56 9.63 -11.11 0.91
C PRO A 56 10.70 -10.70 1.95
N ALA A 57 10.72 -9.43 2.35
CA ALA A 57 11.65 -8.92 3.37
C ALA A 57 11.26 -9.35 4.80
N ALA A 58 9.96 -9.38 5.10
CA ALA A 58 9.40 -9.84 6.36
C ALA A 58 9.58 -11.36 6.55
N SER A 59 9.68 -12.12 5.46
CA SER A 59 9.99 -13.56 5.52
C SER A 59 11.48 -13.88 5.75
N ALA A 60 12.36 -12.88 5.62
CA ALA A 60 13.81 -13.08 5.70
C ALA A 60 14.35 -13.10 7.13
N MET A 61 13.60 -12.57 8.11
CA MET A 61 13.99 -12.55 9.50
C MET A 61 12.76 -12.67 10.40
N THR A 62 12.77 -13.61 11.32
CA THR A 62 11.71 -13.73 12.33
C THR A 62 11.79 -12.57 13.32
N THR A 63 10.66 -12.25 13.95
CA THR A 63 10.59 -11.23 15.01
C THR A 63 11.61 -11.48 16.13
N ASP A 64 11.82 -12.75 16.50
CA ASP A 64 12.78 -13.13 17.55
C ASP A 64 14.24 -12.89 17.13
N GLU A 65 14.56 -13.11 15.86
CA GLU A 65 15.88 -12.82 15.30
C GLU A 65 16.13 -11.31 15.23
N ALA A 66 15.11 -10.53 14.87
CA ALA A 66 15.18 -9.07 14.86
C ALA A 66 15.49 -8.51 16.25
N PHE A 67 14.80 -9.00 17.29
CA PHE A 67 15.05 -8.61 18.67
C PHE A 67 16.43 -9.04 19.17
N ARG A 68 16.92 -10.19 18.73
CA ARG A 68 18.27 -10.67 19.09
C ARG A 68 19.34 -9.76 18.50
N LEU A 69 19.23 -9.44 17.21
CA LEU A 69 20.17 -8.56 16.51
C LEU A 69 20.19 -7.16 17.16
N TYR A 70 19.02 -6.60 17.47
CA TYR A 70 18.92 -5.29 18.12
C TYR A 70 19.67 -5.25 19.47
N ARG A 71 19.54 -6.29 20.29
CA ARG A 71 20.27 -6.38 21.58
C ARG A 71 21.78 -6.54 21.38
N GLU A 72 22.20 -7.26 20.35
CA GLU A 72 23.62 -7.40 20.00
C GLU A 72 24.21 -6.06 19.54
N GLU A 73 23.49 -5.32 18.69
CA GLU A 73 23.87 -3.98 18.25
C GLU A 73 23.93 -2.97 19.41
N GLU A 74 22.98 -3.03 20.36
CA GLU A 74 23.02 -2.21 21.57
C GLU A 74 24.24 -2.53 22.44
N ARG A 75 24.56 -3.81 22.64
CA ARG A 75 25.74 -4.23 23.40
C ARG A 75 27.03 -3.74 22.75
N GLU A 76 27.17 -3.90 21.43
CA GLU A 76 28.33 -3.39 20.69
C GLU A 76 28.43 -1.87 20.72
N ALA A 77 27.30 -1.16 20.72
CA ALA A 77 27.27 0.29 20.85
C ALA A 77 27.66 0.75 22.27
N GLU A 78 27.29 0.00 23.31
CA GLU A 78 27.71 0.24 24.68
C GLU A 78 29.20 -0.05 24.89
N GLU A 79 29.72 -1.14 24.34
CA GLU A 79 31.16 -1.48 24.37
C GLU A 79 32.01 -0.41 23.69
N ARG A 80 31.56 0.12 22.55
CA ARG A 80 32.21 1.27 21.88
C ARG A 80 32.17 2.55 22.71
N LYS A 81 31.15 2.73 23.55
CA LYS A 81 31.02 3.91 24.43
C LYS A 81 31.80 3.76 25.73
N SER A 82 31.94 2.54 26.25
CA SER A 82 32.63 2.25 27.53
C SER A 82 34.14 2.04 27.37
N GLY A 83 34.64 1.81 26.16
CA GLY A 83 36.07 1.73 25.84
C GLY A 83 36.82 3.06 25.78
N ARG A 84 36.63 3.94 26.78
CA ARG A 84 37.49 5.12 27.02
C ARG A 84 38.02 5.15 28.44
#